data_AF-A2DKQ1-F1
#
_entry.id   AF-A2DKQ1-F1
#
_cell.length_a   1.000
_cell.length_b   1.000
_cell.length_c   1.000
_cell.angle_alpha   90.00
_cell.angle_beta   90.00
_cell.angle_gamma   90.00
#
_symmetry.space_group_name_H-M   'P 1'
#
loop_
_entity.id
_entity.type
_entity.pdbx_description
1 polymer ?
#
loop_
_entity_poly.entity_id
_entity_poly.type
_entity_poly.pdbx_seq_one_letter_code
_entity_poly.pdbx_strand_id
1 'polypeptide(L)'
;MLCGFPYPISKKAKISIQLYHSILFSDGFDPDDANYTAGKLKEIQKDLNDIKFNVSNLDIYQYFKIFMDFYQGMLHFIDVTGITQEEFTQLSKDFIHCCHGTYDKLKSFTQACSKNIIWLKFYRHFPKYYSQKILIAGTEIFMCYNGLLQWLRSEVKKLWEKYKCRTPEGFQETPHYKNVMDRDLFNTFPDKDITFCFEDLDFLEPVSGERVKVAICHFSTRI
;
A
#
# COMPACT_ATOMS: atom_id res chain seq x y z
N MET A 1 -22.30 -22.90 5.11
CA MET A 1 -22.23 -24.03 6.06
C MET A 1 -21.29 -23.60 7.18
N LEU A 2 -21.82 -23.17 8.32
CA LEU A 2 -21.05 -22.73 9.49
C LEU A 2 -20.95 -23.93 10.44
N CYS A 3 -19.84 -24.66 10.41
CA CYS A 3 -19.56 -25.72 11.36
C CYS A 3 -18.96 -25.11 12.63
N GLY A 4 -19.56 -25.44 13.78
CA GLY A 4 -19.31 -24.80 15.06
C GLY A 4 -17.96 -25.08 15.69
N PHE A 5 -17.58 -24.20 16.62
CA PHE A 5 -16.56 -24.47 17.62
C PHE A 5 -17.19 -24.31 19.02
N PRO A 6 -17.27 -25.40 19.82
CA PRO A 6 -17.67 -25.32 21.21
C PRO A 6 -16.41 -25.08 22.05
N TYR A 7 -15.88 -23.86 22.02
CA TYR A 7 -14.90 -23.42 23.01
C TYR A 7 -15.38 -22.10 23.61
N PRO A 8 -15.28 -21.90 24.94
CA PRO A 8 -15.54 -20.60 25.52
C PRO A 8 -14.55 -19.60 24.91
N ILE A 9 -15.05 -18.76 23.99
CA ILE A 9 -14.28 -17.69 23.37
C ILE A 9 -13.70 -16.86 24.53
N SER A 10 -12.38 -16.87 24.66
CA SER A 10 -11.69 -16.14 25.72
C SER A 10 -12.12 -14.67 25.68
N LYS A 11 -12.14 -13.99 26.83
CA LYS A 11 -12.53 -12.57 26.89
C LYS A 11 -11.69 -11.71 25.92
N LYS A 12 -10.41 -12.08 25.73
CA LYS A 12 -9.51 -11.51 24.72
C LYS A 12 -10.06 -11.69 23.30
N ALA A 13 -10.43 -12.91 22.92
CA ALA A 13 -10.99 -13.19 21.59
C ALA A 13 -12.32 -12.44 21.35
N LYS A 14 -13.18 -12.26 22.36
CA LYS A 14 -14.42 -11.47 22.22
C LYS A 14 -14.16 -10.00 21.89
N ILE A 15 -13.18 -9.37 22.55
CA ILE A 15 -12.89 -7.95 22.35
C ILE A 15 -12.14 -7.73 21.02
N SER A 16 -11.25 -8.63 20.62
CA SER A 16 -10.65 -8.60 19.27
C SER A 16 -11.71 -8.78 18.17
N ILE A 17 -12.71 -9.65 18.38
CA ILE A 17 -13.85 -9.81 17.48
C ILE A 17 -14.70 -8.53 17.43
N GLN A 18 -14.93 -7.86 18.56
CA GLN A 18 -15.64 -6.57 18.60
C GLN A 18 -14.89 -5.47 17.85
N LEU A 19 -13.55 -5.41 17.98
CA LEU A 19 -12.72 -4.47 17.24
C LEU A 19 -12.81 -4.73 15.73
N TYR A 20 -12.71 -6.00 15.32
CA TYR A 20 -12.86 -6.41 13.93
C TYR A 20 -14.24 -6.05 13.36
N HIS A 21 -15.32 -6.33 14.09
CA HIS A 21 -16.67 -5.94 13.67
C HIS A 21 -16.85 -4.42 13.61
N SER A 22 -16.23 -3.67 14.51
CA SER A 22 -16.27 -2.21 14.50
C SER A 22 -15.63 -1.63 13.23
N ILE A 23 -14.64 -2.32 12.66
CA ILE A 23 -14.00 -1.95 11.39
C ILE A 23 -14.85 -2.40 10.19
N LEU A 24 -15.45 -3.58 10.23
CA LEU A 24 -16.26 -4.08 9.11
C LEU A 24 -17.58 -3.32 8.93
N PHE A 25 -18.16 -2.83 10.03
CA PHE A 25 -19.46 -2.15 10.03
C PHE A 25 -19.34 -0.65 10.28
N SER A 26 -18.15 -0.06 10.08
CA SER A 26 -18.00 1.39 10.13
C SER A 26 -18.64 2.04 8.91
N ASP A 27 -19.33 3.15 9.14
CA ASP A 27 -19.96 3.94 8.08
C ASP A 27 -18.93 4.35 7.02
N GLY A 28 -19.27 4.08 5.74
CA GLY A 28 -18.41 4.39 4.60
C GLY A 28 -17.41 3.29 4.21
N PHE A 29 -17.38 2.16 4.93
CA PHE A 29 -16.67 0.96 4.50
C PHE A 29 -17.60 0.03 3.72
N ASP A 30 -17.20 -0.33 2.49
CA ASP A 30 -17.86 -1.36 1.69
C ASP A 30 -16.90 -2.55 1.53
N PRO A 31 -17.16 -3.67 2.23
CA PRO A 31 -16.32 -4.88 2.14
C PRO A 31 -16.26 -5.47 0.73
N ASP A 32 -17.31 -5.33 -0.08
CA ASP A 32 -17.36 -5.87 -1.44
C ASP A 32 -16.50 -5.01 -2.38
N ASP A 33 -16.59 -3.68 -2.26
CA ASP A 33 -15.72 -2.73 -3.00
C ASP A 33 -14.24 -2.90 -2.59
N ALA A 34 -13.98 -3.17 -1.30
CA ALA A 34 -12.64 -3.48 -0.79
C ALA A 34 -12.06 -4.77 -1.37
N ASN A 35 -12.83 -5.85 -1.38
CA ASN A 35 -12.43 -7.13 -1.97
C ASN A 35 -12.20 -7.01 -3.48
N TYR A 36 -13.06 -6.27 -4.18
CA TYR A 36 -12.92 -5.99 -5.60
C TYR A 36 -11.64 -5.20 -5.91
N THR A 37 -11.34 -4.17 -5.13
CA THR A 37 -10.12 -3.36 -5.26
C THR A 37 -8.87 -4.21 -5.00
N ALA A 38 -8.90 -5.09 -4.00
CA ALA A 38 -7.80 -6.01 -3.73
C ALA A 38 -7.56 -7.00 -4.91
N GLY A 39 -8.63 -7.51 -5.52
CA GLY A 39 -8.55 -8.34 -6.73
C GLY A 39 -7.90 -7.60 -7.91
N LYS A 40 -8.29 -6.35 -8.13
CA LYS A 40 -7.71 -5.48 -9.17
C LYS A 40 -6.22 -5.23 -9.02
N LEU A 41 -5.69 -5.16 -7.81
CA LEU A 41 -4.25 -4.93 -7.60
C LEU A 41 -3.40 -6.01 -8.24
N LYS A 42 -3.86 -7.27 -8.23
CA LYS A 42 -3.14 -8.38 -8.87
C LYS A 42 -3.08 -8.22 -10.40
N GLU A 43 -4.19 -7.77 -11.00
CA GLU A 43 -4.26 -7.50 -12.44
C GLU A 43 -3.41 -6.30 -12.82
N ILE A 44 -3.48 -5.22 -12.05
CA ILE A 44 -2.65 -4.02 -12.24
C ILE A 44 -1.17 -4.37 -12.12
N GLN A 45 -0.77 -5.18 -11.13
CA GLN A 45 0.62 -5.61 -10.98
C GLN A 45 1.11 -6.36 -12.23
N LYS A 46 0.27 -7.25 -12.78
CA LYS A 46 0.59 -7.96 -14.02
C LYS A 46 0.76 -6.98 -15.19
N ASP A 47 -0.18 -6.06 -15.35
CA ASP A 47 -0.13 -5.07 -16.43
C ASP A 47 1.08 -4.14 -16.33
N LEU A 48 1.47 -3.73 -15.11
CA LEU A 48 2.67 -2.92 -14.88
C LEU A 48 3.95 -3.71 -15.22
N ASN A 49 4.00 -5.01 -14.88
CA ASN A 49 5.12 -5.88 -15.25
C ASN A 49 5.22 -6.03 -16.78
N ASP A 50 4.10 -6.18 -17.47
CA ASP A 50 4.04 -6.29 -18.94
C ASP A 50 4.47 -4.99 -19.63
N ILE A 51 4.31 -3.83 -18.97
CA ILE A 51 4.80 -2.54 -19.47
C ILE A 51 6.33 -2.42 -19.36
N LYS A 52 7.03 -3.29 -18.61
CA LYS A 52 8.50 -3.29 -18.45
C LYS A 52 9.07 -1.93 -18.07
N PHE A 53 8.60 -1.41 -16.93
CA PHE A 53 9.29 -0.29 -16.31
C PHE A 53 10.62 -0.78 -15.70
N ASN A 54 11.70 -0.04 -15.90
CA ASN A 54 13.03 -0.31 -15.35
C ASN A 54 13.13 0.09 -13.86
N VAL A 55 12.00 0.09 -13.14
CA VAL A 55 11.99 0.36 -11.70
C VAL A 55 12.28 -0.96 -11.00
N SER A 56 13.35 -1.01 -10.22
CA SER A 56 13.79 -2.23 -9.54
C SER A 56 12.80 -2.82 -8.52
N ASN A 57 11.68 -2.18 -8.19
CA ASN A 57 10.87 -2.51 -7.00
C ASN A 57 9.37 -2.17 -7.05
N LEU A 58 8.72 -2.10 -8.22
CA LEU A 58 7.25 -1.89 -8.26
C LEU A 58 6.49 -3.20 -7.97
N ASP A 59 6.59 -3.73 -6.75
CA ASP A 59 5.82 -4.90 -6.28
C ASP A 59 4.71 -4.48 -5.30
N ILE A 60 3.76 -3.72 -5.84
CA ILE A 60 2.70 -3.02 -5.10
C ILE A 60 1.82 -4.00 -4.35
N TYR A 61 1.51 -5.12 -5.00
CA TYR A 61 0.72 -6.18 -4.41
C TYR A 61 1.41 -6.77 -3.17
N GLN A 62 2.72 -7.04 -3.26
CA GLN A 62 3.48 -7.54 -2.13
C GLN A 62 3.59 -6.51 -1.00
N TYR A 63 3.83 -5.23 -1.30
CA TYR A 63 3.84 -4.16 -0.28
C TYR A 63 2.50 -4.07 0.45
N PHE A 64 1.40 -4.09 -0.29
CA PHE A 64 0.06 -4.04 0.30
C PHE A 64 -0.23 -5.30 1.14
N LYS A 65 0.15 -6.48 0.66
CA LYS A 65 0.01 -7.73 1.41
C LYS A 65 0.77 -7.70 2.73
N ILE A 66 2.03 -7.24 2.71
CA ILE A 66 2.87 -7.09 3.90
C ILE A 66 2.21 -6.12 4.91
N PHE A 67 1.65 -5.01 4.43
CA PHE A 67 0.90 -4.08 5.28
C PHE A 67 -0.33 -4.73 5.93
N MET A 68 -1.14 -5.45 5.14
CA MET A 68 -2.32 -6.13 5.65
C MET A 68 -1.96 -7.21 6.69
N ASP A 69 -0.86 -7.94 6.44
CA ASP A 69 -0.33 -8.94 7.38
C ASP A 69 0.11 -8.28 8.70
N PHE A 70 0.75 -7.10 8.66
CA PHE A 70 1.09 -6.34 9.87
C PHE A 70 -0.15 -5.89 10.64
N TYR A 71 -1.10 -5.28 9.93
CA TYR A 71 -2.32 -4.74 10.50
C TYR A 71 -3.16 -5.84 11.17
N GLN A 72 -3.29 -6.99 10.50
CA GLN A 72 -3.91 -8.17 11.06
C GLN A 72 -3.15 -8.67 12.30
N GLY A 73 -1.82 -8.72 12.24
CA GLY A 73 -0.98 -9.07 13.38
C GLY A 73 -1.24 -8.18 14.60
N MET A 74 -1.26 -6.86 14.42
CA MET A 74 -1.56 -5.90 15.48
C MET A 74 -2.95 -6.15 16.09
N LEU A 75 -4.00 -6.36 15.27
CA LEU A 75 -5.35 -6.67 15.75
C LEU A 75 -5.41 -7.94 16.61
N HIS A 76 -4.61 -8.96 16.28
CA HIS A 76 -4.59 -10.24 16.98
C HIS A 76 -3.75 -10.19 18.27
N PHE A 77 -2.64 -9.44 18.26
CA PHE A 77 -1.65 -9.45 19.34
C PHE A 77 -1.85 -8.35 20.37
N ILE A 78 -2.53 -7.24 20.04
CA ILE A 78 -2.83 -6.18 21.01
C ILE A 78 -3.53 -6.79 22.24
N ASP A 79 -2.96 -6.50 23.41
CA ASP A 79 -3.55 -6.81 24.69
C ASP A 79 -4.61 -5.77 25.04
N VAL A 80 -5.85 -6.20 24.90
CA VAL A 80 -7.06 -5.46 25.26
C VAL A 80 -7.49 -5.70 26.71
N THR A 81 -6.68 -6.41 27.50
CA THR A 81 -7.00 -6.68 28.91
C THR A 81 -6.92 -5.39 29.72
N GLY A 82 -8.00 -5.09 30.45
CA GLY A 82 -8.05 -3.93 31.33
C GLY A 82 -8.16 -2.58 30.62
N ILE A 83 -8.43 -2.55 29.31
CA ILE A 83 -8.70 -1.28 28.61
C ILE A 83 -10.06 -0.71 29.04
N THR A 84 -10.15 0.60 29.15
CA THR A 84 -11.42 1.28 29.39
C THR A 84 -12.27 1.32 28.12
N GLN A 85 -13.57 1.65 28.25
CA GLN A 85 -14.45 1.84 27.10
C GLN A 85 -13.96 3.00 26.20
N GLU A 86 -13.37 4.03 26.79
CA GLU A 86 -12.80 5.19 26.07
C GLU A 86 -11.56 4.78 25.28
N GLU A 87 -10.64 4.01 25.90
CA GLU A 87 -9.47 3.46 25.23
C GLU A 87 -9.87 2.53 24.08
N PHE A 88 -10.88 1.67 24.28
CA PHE A 88 -11.41 0.82 23.22
C PHE A 88 -12.01 1.64 22.07
N THR A 89 -12.78 2.68 22.39
CA THR A 89 -13.37 3.55 21.36
C THR A 89 -12.27 4.25 20.54
N GLN A 90 -11.21 4.71 21.19
CA GLN A 90 -10.07 5.32 20.49
C GLN A 90 -9.30 4.29 19.65
N LEU A 91 -9.10 3.08 20.18
CA LEU A 91 -8.51 1.95 19.45
C LEU A 91 -9.30 1.66 18.17
N SER A 92 -10.62 1.50 18.28
CA SER A 92 -11.48 1.28 17.11
C SER A 92 -11.36 2.41 16.10
N LYS A 93 -11.39 3.67 16.53
CA LYS A 93 -11.26 4.84 15.64
C LYS A 93 -9.93 4.85 14.87
N ASP A 94 -8.82 4.54 15.53
CA ASP A 94 -7.51 4.53 14.89
C ASP A 94 -7.41 3.41 13.84
N PHE A 95 -7.90 2.22 14.17
CA PHE A 95 -7.89 1.09 13.25
C PHE A 95 -8.86 1.32 12.07
N ILE A 96 -10.04 1.89 12.31
CA ILE A 96 -10.99 2.30 11.26
C ILE A 96 -10.34 3.34 10.34
N HIS A 97 -9.71 4.39 10.90
CA HIS A 97 -9.03 5.43 10.13
C HIS A 97 -7.95 4.86 9.22
N CYS A 98 -7.10 3.98 9.77
CA CYS A 98 -6.05 3.32 9.01
C CYS A 98 -6.62 2.45 7.88
N CYS A 99 -7.69 1.69 8.15
CA CYS A 99 -8.37 0.85 7.16
C CYS A 99 -8.96 1.70 6.03
N HIS A 100 -9.78 2.70 6.37
CA HIS A 100 -10.46 3.56 5.39
C HIS A 100 -9.47 4.37 4.56
N GLY A 101 -8.48 5.00 5.21
CA GLY A 101 -7.51 5.80 4.47
C GLY A 101 -6.62 4.95 3.56
N THR A 102 -6.28 3.72 3.98
CA THR A 102 -5.57 2.77 3.10
C THR A 102 -6.43 2.41 1.89
N TYR A 103 -7.71 2.15 2.13
CA TYR A 103 -8.67 1.85 1.07
C TYR A 103 -8.81 3.01 0.06
N ASP A 104 -8.96 4.24 0.53
CA ASP A 104 -9.08 5.42 -0.33
C ASP A 104 -7.83 5.65 -1.19
N LYS A 105 -6.64 5.42 -0.62
CA LYS A 105 -5.37 5.52 -1.35
C LYS A 105 -5.25 4.42 -2.40
N LEU A 106 -5.65 3.20 -2.07
CA LEU A 106 -5.70 2.09 -3.04
C LEU A 106 -6.69 2.36 -4.16
N LYS A 107 -7.88 2.86 -3.86
CA LYS A 107 -8.89 3.21 -4.86
C LYS A 107 -8.36 4.28 -5.82
N SER A 108 -7.74 5.33 -5.28
CA SER A 108 -7.09 6.38 -6.09
C SER A 108 -5.99 5.82 -6.99
N PHE A 109 -5.13 4.96 -6.44
CA PHE A 109 -4.05 4.31 -7.17
C PHE A 109 -4.57 3.38 -8.30
N THR A 110 -5.56 2.54 -7.99
CA THR A 110 -6.12 1.59 -8.97
C THR A 110 -6.85 2.30 -10.11
N GLN A 111 -7.53 3.42 -9.82
CA GLN A 111 -8.13 4.29 -10.85
C GLN A 111 -7.08 4.93 -11.76
N ALA A 112 -6.01 5.49 -11.17
CA ALA A 112 -4.91 6.07 -11.92
C ALA A 112 -4.25 5.03 -12.83
N CYS A 113 -3.99 3.82 -12.32
CA CYS A 113 -3.44 2.73 -13.10
C CYS A 113 -4.38 2.28 -14.23
N SER A 114 -5.64 2.01 -13.93
CA SER A 114 -6.61 1.52 -14.93
C SER A 114 -6.71 2.47 -16.13
N LYS A 115 -6.72 3.78 -15.87
CA LYS A 115 -6.72 4.81 -16.92
C LYS A 115 -5.38 4.84 -17.66
N ASN A 116 -4.26 4.97 -16.95
CA ASN A 116 -2.97 5.26 -17.55
C ASN A 116 -2.32 4.03 -18.22
N ILE A 117 -2.58 2.82 -17.76
CA ILE A 117 -2.12 1.57 -18.39
C ILE A 117 -2.69 1.45 -19.81
N ILE A 118 -3.98 1.73 -20.00
CA ILE A 118 -4.62 1.69 -21.34
C ILE A 118 -3.92 2.70 -22.27
N TRP A 119 -3.71 3.92 -21.79
CA TRP A 119 -3.02 4.96 -22.57
C TRP A 119 -1.58 4.61 -22.87
N LEU A 120 -0.84 4.06 -21.91
CA LEU A 120 0.54 3.63 -22.09
C LEU A 120 0.64 2.52 -23.14
N LYS A 121 -0.22 1.49 -23.06
CA LYS A 121 -0.30 0.41 -24.07
C LYS A 121 -0.54 0.99 -25.47
N PHE A 122 -1.49 1.93 -25.61
CA PHE A 122 -1.79 2.56 -26.89
C PHE A 122 -0.65 3.45 -27.41
N TYR A 123 -0.16 4.39 -26.60
CA TYR A 123 0.84 5.38 -27.01
C TYR A 123 2.20 4.76 -27.32
N ARG A 124 2.54 3.62 -26.73
CA ARG A 124 3.78 2.88 -27.02
C ARG A 124 3.87 2.38 -28.46
N HIS A 125 2.75 2.27 -29.19
CA HIS A 125 2.80 1.94 -30.61
C HIS A 125 3.32 3.10 -31.48
N PHE A 126 3.18 4.35 -31.01
CA PHE A 126 3.63 5.56 -31.72
C PHE A 126 4.46 6.48 -30.82
N PRO A 127 5.56 5.96 -30.27
CA PRO A 127 6.25 6.55 -29.14
C PRO A 127 6.91 7.90 -29.46
N LYS A 128 7.39 8.09 -30.70
CA LYS A 128 7.95 9.38 -31.16
C LYS A 128 6.92 10.52 -31.13
N TYR A 129 5.63 10.21 -31.32
CA TYR A 129 4.56 11.20 -31.36
C TYR A 129 3.89 11.44 -30.00
N TYR A 130 4.00 10.47 -29.08
CA TYR A 130 3.30 10.49 -27.80
C TYR A 130 4.23 10.39 -26.58
N SER A 131 5.53 10.64 -26.75
CA SER A 131 6.52 10.59 -25.66
C SER A 131 6.12 11.40 -24.43
N GLN A 132 5.63 12.63 -24.61
CA GLN A 132 5.12 13.45 -23.52
C GLN A 132 3.89 12.84 -22.82
N LYS A 133 2.98 12.23 -23.57
CA LYS A 133 1.79 11.59 -22.99
C LYS A 133 2.15 10.32 -22.22
N ILE A 134 3.10 9.55 -22.72
CA ILE A 134 3.68 8.38 -22.02
C ILE A 134 4.32 8.84 -20.70
N LEU A 135 5.10 9.92 -20.75
CA LEU A 135 5.76 10.49 -19.58
C LEU A 135 4.75 10.96 -18.52
N ILE A 136 3.70 11.69 -18.92
CA ILE A 136 2.63 12.15 -18.02
C ILE A 136 1.93 10.94 -17.37
N ALA A 137 1.54 9.95 -18.16
CA ALA A 137 0.85 8.76 -17.66
C ALA A 137 1.71 7.95 -16.67
N GLY A 138 3.01 7.78 -16.95
CA GLY A 138 3.94 7.14 -16.03
C GLY A 138 4.13 7.95 -14.73
N THR A 139 4.23 9.28 -14.84
CA THR A 139 4.37 10.18 -13.69
C THR A 139 3.12 10.16 -12.79
N GLU A 140 1.91 10.12 -13.36
CA GLU A 140 0.67 9.99 -12.59
C GLU A 140 0.62 8.68 -11.79
N ILE A 141 0.96 7.55 -12.43
CA ILE A 141 1.04 6.24 -11.74
C ILE A 141 2.06 6.31 -10.60
N PHE A 142 3.24 6.89 -10.86
CA PHE A 142 4.30 7.05 -9.87
C PHE A 142 3.86 7.87 -8.66
N MET A 143 3.27 9.05 -8.88
CA MET A 143 2.82 9.93 -7.80
C MET A 143 1.79 9.24 -6.91
N CYS A 144 0.82 8.54 -7.51
CA CYS A 144 -0.18 7.77 -6.77
C CYS A 144 0.44 6.61 -5.99
N TYR A 145 1.40 5.88 -6.58
CA TYR A 145 2.11 4.79 -5.91
C TYR A 145 2.91 5.30 -4.71
N ASN A 146 3.69 6.38 -4.88
CA ASN A 146 4.45 6.97 -3.80
C ASN A 146 3.54 7.49 -2.68
N GLY A 147 2.42 8.13 -3.03
CA GLY A 147 1.42 8.58 -2.06
C GLY A 147 0.79 7.42 -1.26
N LEU A 148 0.53 6.28 -1.91
CA LEU A 148 0.09 5.06 -1.23
C LEU A 148 1.17 4.54 -0.28
N LEU A 149 2.41 4.37 -0.74
CA LEU A 149 3.50 3.86 0.10
C LEU A 149 3.76 4.76 1.33
N GLN A 150 3.81 6.08 1.13
CA GLN A 150 3.99 7.04 2.22
C GLN A 150 2.85 6.95 3.25
N TRP A 151 1.61 6.79 2.77
CA TRP A 151 0.46 6.57 3.64
C TRP A 151 0.62 5.28 4.47
N LEU A 152 0.87 4.14 3.82
CA LEU A 152 1.04 2.85 4.51
C LEU A 152 2.16 2.91 5.57
N ARG A 153 3.30 3.54 5.22
CA ARG A 153 4.42 3.78 6.15
C ARG A 153 4.04 4.62 7.35
N SER A 154 3.39 5.75 7.12
CA SER A 154 2.90 6.64 8.18
C SER A 154 1.99 5.88 9.14
N GLU A 155 1.00 5.15 8.62
CA GLU A 155 0.00 4.51 9.46
C GLU A 155 0.55 3.30 10.22
N VAL A 156 1.43 2.49 9.63
CA VAL A 156 2.15 1.43 10.35
C VAL A 156 2.93 2.01 11.53
N LYS A 157 3.70 3.08 11.29
CA LYS A 157 4.50 3.74 12.33
C LYS A 157 3.62 4.30 13.45
N LYS A 158 2.52 4.98 13.10
CA LYS A 158 1.58 5.54 14.09
C LYS A 158 0.94 4.44 14.94
N LEU A 159 0.43 3.39 14.32
CA LEU A 159 -0.19 2.27 15.04
C LEU A 159 0.83 1.57 15.95
N TRP A 160 2.02 1.29 15.43
CA TRP A 160 3.07 0.66 16.22
C TRP A 160 3.48 1.52 17.41
N GLU A 161 3.86 2.78 17.20
CA GLU A 161 4.31 3.66 18.29
C GLU A 161 3.25 3.85 19.37
N LYS A 162 1.98 3.91 18.98
CA LYS A 162 0.87 4.08 19.91
C LYS A 162 0.55 2.82 20.71
N TYR A 163 0.68 1.63 20.11
CA TYR A 163 0.20 0.37 20.70
C TYR A 163 1.30 -0.65 21.02
N LYS A 164 2.59 -0.36 20.77
CA LYS A 164 3.70 -1.27 21.07
C LYS A 164 3.75 -1.69 22.55
N CYS A 165 3.43 -0.80 23.48
CA CYS A 165 3.39 -1.10 24.92
C CYS A 165 2.26 -2.06 25.31
N ARG A 166 1.23 -2.20 24.46
CA ARG A 166 0.12 -3.13 24.64
C ARG A 166 0.32 -4.40 23.80
N THR A 167 1.43 -4.53 23.07
CA THR A 167 1.69 -5.67 22.22
C THR A 167 2.78 -6.53 22.88
N PRO A 168 2.55 -7.85 23.09
CA PRO A 168 3.53 -8.69 23.79
C PRO A 168 4.83 -8.79 22.99
N GLU A 169 5.97 -8.93 23.69
CA GLU A 169 7.30 -9.02 23.08
C GLU A 169 7.38 -10.11 21.99
N GLY A 170 6.67 -11.22 22.19
CA GLY A 170 6.60 -12.32 21.21
C GLY A 170 6.03 -11.92 19.84
N PHE A 171 5.32 -10.79 19.71
CA PHE A 171 4.88 -10.28 18.41
C PHE A 171 6.06 -9.85 17.52
N GLN A 172 7.11 -9.28 18.11
CA GLN A 172 8.29 -8.82 17.37
C GLN A 172 9.03 -9.99 16.71
N GLU A 173 8.89 -11.19 17.29
CA GLU A 173 9.45 -12.42 16.71
C GLU A 173 8.62 -12.98 15.55
N THR A 174 7.40 -12.49 15.34
CA THR A 174 6.49 -13.03 14.32
C THR A 174 6.82 -12.52 12.91
N PRO A 175 6.49 -13.29 11.87
CA PRO A 175 6.59 -12.83 10.49
C PRO A 175 5.79 -11.55 10.22
N HIS A 176 4.69 -11.32 10.94
CA HIS A 176 3.87 -10.11 10.81
C HIS A 176 4.67 -8.84 11.14
N TYR A 177 5.54 -8.89 12.14
CA TYR A 177 6.40 -7.77 12.51
C TYR A 177 7.65 -7.70 11.65
N LYS A 178 8.41 -8.81 11.56
CA LYS A 178 9.72 -8.85 10.90
C LYS A 178 9.65 -8.47 9.41
N ASN A 179 8.60 -8.89 8.71
CA ASN A 179 8.44 -8.55 7.29
C ASN A 179 8.25 -7.05 7.02
N VAL A 180 7.88 -6.28 8.05
CA VAL A 180 7.52 -4.86 7.94
C VAL A 180 8.60 -3.99 8.57
N MET A 181 9.01 -4.34 9.79
CA MET A 181 9.93 -3.53 10.59
C MET A 181 11.41 -3.89 10.36
N ASP A 182 11.73 -5.17 10.14
CA ASP A 182 13.13 -5.62 9.99
C ASP A 182 13.61 -5.58 8.53
N ARG A 183 12.70 -5.66 7.56
CA ARG A 183 13.08 -5.74 6.13
C ARG A 183 13.53 -4.42 5.52
N ASP A 184 13.68 -3.36 6.31
CA ASP A 184 13.99 -1.99 5.86
C ASP A 184 12.99 -1.42 4.82
N LEU A 185 12.00 -2.22 4.38
CA LEU A 185 10.98 -1.94 3.39
C LEU A 185 10.19 -0.63 3.64
N PHE A 186 10.13 -0.22 4.91
CA PHE A 186 9.45 0.98 5.40
C PHE A 186 10.41 2.04 5.98
N ASN A 187 11.67 1.66 6.25
CA ASN A 187 12.70 2.51 6.86
C ASN A 187 13.71 3.06 5.84
N THR A 188 14.02 2.31 4.78
CA THR A 188 14.66 2.85 3.59
C THR A 188 13.59 3.55 2.74
N PHE A 189 13.64 4.89 2.73
CA PHE A 189 13.36 5.57 1.48
C PHE A 189 14.29 4.96 0.45
N PRO A 190 13.82 4.54 -0.74
CA PRO A 190 14.70 4.60 -1.87
C PRO A 190 15.07 6.09 -2.03
N ASP A 191 16.11 6.53 -1.31
CA ASP A 191 16.71 7.87 -1.40
C ASP A 191 17.23 8.14 -2.82
N LYS A 192 17.22 7.11 -3.66
CA LYS A 192 17.56 7.14 -5.07
C LYS A 192 16.51 6.37 -5.86
N ASP A 193 15.88 7.09 -6.77
CA ASP A 193 15.55 6.59 -8.11
C ASP A 193 14.49 5.48 -8.20
N ILE A 194 13.23 5.82 -7.92
CA ILE A 194 12.14 5.23 -8.73
C ILE A 194 12.11 6.00 -10.06
N THR A 195 13.02 5.64 -10.95
CA THR A 195 13.05 6.19 -12.31
C THR A 195 12.21 5.28 -13.21
N PHE A 196 11.10 5.81 -13.70
CA PHE A 196 10.29 5.14 -14.72
C PHE A 196 11.04 5.19 -16.08
N CYS A 197 12.01 4.31 -16.28
CA CYS A 197 12.58 4.12 -17.62
C CYS A 197 11.78 3.04 -18.34
N PHE A 198 11.43 3.27 -19.59
CA PHE A 198 10.86 2.22 -20.44
C PHE A 198 12.03 1.60 -21.21
N GLU A 199 12.26 0.30 -21.01
CA GLU A 199 13.36 -0.44 -21.68
C GLU A 199 13.28 -0.34 -23.21
N ASP A 200 12.07 -0.13 -23.75
CA ASP A 200 11.84 -0.11 -25.19
C ASP A 200 11.83 1.31 -25.80
N LEU A 201 12.08 2.37 -25.02
CA LEU A 201 12.01 3.78 -25.50
C LEU A 201 13.38 4.45 -25.67
N ASP A 202 14.47 3.67 -25.76
CA ASP A 202 15.84 4.15 -25.92
C ASP A 202 16.08 5.02 -27.17
N PHE A 203 15.13 5.07 -28.12
CA PHE A 203 15.17 5.92 -29.32
C PHE A 203 14.58 7.34 -29.13
N LEU A 204 14.10 7.69 -27.93
CA LEU A 204 13.66 9.06 -27.64
C LEU A 204 14.88 9.98 -27.55
N GLU A 205 15.40 10.40 -28.70
CA GLU A 205 16.40 11.46 -28.76
C GLU A 205 15.79 12.77 -28.23
N PRO A 206 16.58 13.56 -27.48
CA PRO A 206 16.19 14.89 -27.03
C PRO A 206 15.89 15.79 -28.23
N VAL A 207 14.87 16.63 -28.11
CA VAL A 207 14.61 17.71 -29.07
C VAL A 207 15.76 18.76 -29.07
N SER A 208 16.78 18.62 -28.21
CA SER A 208 17.87 19.60 -28.02
C SER A 208 19.31 19.05 -28.00
N GLY A 209 19.58 17.79 -28.38
CA GLY A 209 20.96 17.27 -28.48
C GLY A 209 21.72 17.06 -27.16
N GLU A 210 21.11 17.33 -26.00
CA GLU A 210 21.64 16.91 -24.70
C GLU A 210 21.08 15.54 -24.34
N ARG A 211 21.91 14.48 -24.25
CA ARG A 211 21.48 13.13 -23.84
C ARG A 211 20.46 13.19 -22.70
N VAL A 212 19.19 13.02 -23.04
CA VAL A 212 18.12 12.81 -22.07
C VAL A 212 18.32 11.36 -21.65
N LYS A 213 19.11 11.16 -20.60
CA LYS A 213 18.64 10.22 -19.59
C LYS A 213 17.21 10.66 -19.32
N VAL A 214 16.21 9.84 -19.65
CA VAL A 214 14.83 10.07 -19.20
C VAL A 214 14.85 9.81 -17.69
N ALA A 215 15.57 10.67 -16.97
CA ALA A 215 15.55 10.83 -15.55
C ALA A 215 14.27 11.63 -15.29
N ILE A 216 13.20 10.89 -15.06
CA ILE A 216 11.95 11.46 -14.58
C ILE A 216 12.26 12.00 -13.18
N CYS A 217 12.41 13.32 -13.12
CA CYS A 217 12.48 14.18 -11.94
C CYS A 217 13.26 13.62 -10.73
N HIS A 218 14.49 14.08 -10.56
CA HIS A 218 15.09 14.20 -9.23
C HIS A 218 14.29 15.26 -8.42
N PHE A 219 13.31 14.82 -7.62
CA PHE A 219 12.87 15.64 -6.48
C PHE A 219 13.72 15.25 -5.27
N SER A 220 14.88 15.89 -5.14
CA SER A 220 15.63 15.94 -3.90
C SER A 220 14.84 16.81 -2.91
N THR A 221 13.96 16.23 -2.10
CA THR A 221 13.54 16.89 -0.86
C THR A 221 14.70 16.78 0.13
N ARG A 222 15.60 17.77 0.11
CA ARG A 222 16.47 18.03 1.26
C ARG A 222 15.54 18.47 2.40
N ILE A 223 15.44 17.64 3.45
CA ILE A 223 15.03 18.07 4.78
C ILE A 223 16.28 18.55 5.50
#